data_AF-A0A3S4QGJ5-F1
#
_entry.id   AF-A0A3S4QGJ5-F1
#
_cell.length_a   1.000
_cell.length_b   1.000
_cell.length_c   1.000
_cell.angle_alpha   90.00
_cell.angle_beta   90.00
_cell.angle_gamma   90.00
#
_symmetry.space_group_name_H-M   'P 1'
#
loop_
_entity.id
_entity.type
_entity.pdbx_description
1 polymer ?
#
loop_
_entity_poly.entity_id
_entity_poly.type
_entity_poly.pdbx_seq_one_letter_code
_entity_poly.pdbx_strand_id
1 'polypeptide(L)'
;MATKPPLKPEHLTTRLEFAKEQVTWKDEWKRVVFSDEKIFNLIRPEGFKYYWHDLRDKHLLSRRQFGGDSVMVWAAFYAPGKTRIAFIDGRMNAS
;
A
#
# COMPACT_ATOMS: atom_id res chain seq x y z
N MET A 1 -4.15 20.31 1.46
CA MET A 1 -4.62 19.19 2.32
C MET A 1 -4.78 17.97 1.43
N ALA A 2 -4.36 16.78 1.85
CA ALA A 2 -4.56 15.57 1.03
C ALA A 2 -6.05 15.20 1.06
N THR A 3 -6.73 15.33 -0.07
CA THR A 3 -8.12 14.90 -0.22
C THR A 3 -8.15 13.38 -0.28
N LYS A 4 -8.95 12.76 0.59
CA LYS A 4 -9.22 11.33 0.49
C LYS A 4 -9.86 11.06 -0.88
N PRO A 5 -9.51 9.96 -1.58
CA PRO A 5 -10.20 9.59 -2.81
C PRO A 5 -11.72 9.55 -2.56
N PRO A 6 -12.54 10.19 -3.39
CA PRO A 6 -13.97 10.24 -3.16
C PRO A 6 -14.56 8.84 -3.30
N LEU A 7 -15.36 8.43 -2.31
CA LEU A 7 -16.09 7.18 -2.37
C LEU A 7 -17.38 7.42 -3.17
N LYS A 8 -17.34 7.05 -4.45
CA LYS A 8 -18.49 7.17 -5.36
C LYS A 8 -19.67 6.33 -4.86
N PRO A 9 -20.93 6.70 -5.19
CA PRO A 9 -22.10 5.89 -4.86
C PRO A 9 -21.98 4.43 -5.34
N GLU A 10 -21.41 4.21 -6.52
CA GLU A 10 -21.13 2.88 -7.06
C GLU A 10 -20.20 2.07 -6.14
N HIS A 11 -19.11 2.66 -5.66
CA HIS A 11 -18.20 2.01 -4.72
C HIS A 11 -18.89 1.64 -3.40
N LEU A 12 -19.80 2.50 -2.92
CA LEU A 12 -20.58 2.24 -1.71
C LEU A 12 -21.47 1.00 -1.89
N THR A 13 -22.23 0.97 -2.99
CA THR A 13 -23.14 -0.14 -3.30
C THR A 13 -22.37 -1.45 -3.43
N THR A 14 -21.33 -1.50 -4.27
CA THR A 14 -20.55 -2.73 -4.49
C THR A 14 -19.86 -3.22 -3.21
N ARG A 15 -19.29 -2.32 -2.40
CA ARG A 15 -18.66 -2.71 -1.13
C ARG A 15 -19.68 -3.22 -0.12
N LEU A 16 -20.89 -2.65 -0.10
CA LEU A 16 -21.96 -3.08 0.79
C LEU A 16 -22.51 -4.44 0.39
N GLU A 17 -22.71 -4.69 -0.91
CA GLU A 17 -23.15 -5.98 -1.44
C GLU A 17 -22.14 -7.08 -1.10
N PHE A 18 -20.86 -6.86 -1.41
CA PHE A 18 -19.78 -7.77 -1.02
C PHE A 18 -19.80 -8.04 0.50
N ALA A 19 -19.88 -6.99 1.32
CA ALA A 19 -19.91 -7.16 2.77
C ALA A 19 -21.12 -7.99 3.23
N LYS A 20 -22.31 -7.79 2.66
CA LYS A 20 -23.52 -8.56 2.99
C LYS A 20 -23.39 -10.02 2.60
N GLU A 21 -22.86 -10.31 1.41
CA GLU A 21 -22.71 -11.67 0.91
C GLU A 21 -21.64 -12.46 1.69
N GLN A 22 -20.57 -11.78 2.14
CA GLN A 22 -19.43 -12.42 2.79
C GLN A 22 -19.47 -12.35 4.34
N VAL A 23 -20.46 -11.66 4.94
CA VAL A 23 -20.53 -11.46 6.40
C VAL A 23 -20.62 -12.77 7.19
N THR A 24 -21.21 -13.80 6.61
CA THR A 24 -21.43 -15.10 7.26
C THR A 24 -20.21 -16.03 7.14
N TRP A 25 -19.22 -15.67 6.31
CA TRP A 25 -18.04 -16.49 6.08
C TRP A 25 -17.18 -16.58 7.34
N LYS A 26 -16.73 -17.80 7.64
CA LYS A 26 -15.81 -18.10 8.74
C LYS A 26 -14.66 -18.94 8.22
N ASP A 27 -14.91 -20.22 7.97
CA ASP A 27 -13.88 -21.15 7.51
C ASP A 27 -13.50 -20.93 6.04
N GLU A 28 -14.40 -20.31 5.27
CA GLU A 28 -14.17 -19.89 3.89
C GLU A 28 -12.97 -18.93 3.81
N TRP A 29 -12.84 -18.00 4.76
CA TRP A 29 -11.71 -17.07 4.83
C TRP A 29 -10.36 -17.79 4.97
N LYS A 30 -10.32 -19.01 5.51
CA LYS A 30 -9.08 -19.78 5.61
C LYS A 30 -8.56 -20.24 4.25
N ARG A 31 -9.42 -20.28 3.24
CA ARG A 31 -9.09 -20.65 1.86
C ARG A 31 -8.80 -19.44 0.97
N VAL A 32 -9.03 -18.23 1.47
CA VAL A 32 -8.75 -16.99 0.72
C VAL A 32 -7.28 -16.65 0.82
N VAL A 33 -6.65 -16.46 -0.34
CA VAL A 33 -5.30 -15.91 -0.46
C VAL A 33 -5.43 -14.42 -0.78
N PHE A 34 -4.95 -13.57 0.13
CA PHE A 34 -4.84 -12.14 -0.08
C PHE A 34 -3.47 -11.81 -0.69
N SER A 35 -3.43 -10.87 -1.61
CA SER A 35 -2.19 -10.38 -2.23
C SER A 35 -2.26 -8.88 -2.42
N ASP A 36 -1.12 -8.20 -2.36
CA ASP A 36 -1.02 -6.77 -2.65
C ASP A 36 0.42 -6.40 -3.05
N GLU A 37 0.56 -5.25 -3.71
CA GLU A 37 1.84 -4.60 -3.95
C GLU A 37 2.10 -3.50 -2.91
N LYS A 38 3.35 -3.38 -2.47
CA LYS A 38 3.78 -2.24 -1.63
C LYS A 38 5.08 -1.66 -2.13
N ILE A 39 5.11 -0.34 -2.23
CA ILE A 39 6.34 0.43 -2.45
C ILE A 39 6.88 0.90 -1.08
N PHE A 40 8.11 0.51 -0.76
CA PHE A 40 8.88 0.99 0.37
C PHE A 40 9.85 2.07 -0.10
N ASN A 41 9.66 3.31 0.37
CA ASN A 41 10.52 4.43 0.01
C ASN A 41 11.64 4.60 1.04
N LEU A 42 12.90 4.72 0.60
CA LEU A 42 14.05 4.92 1.49
C LEU A 42 14.11 6.35 2.05
N ILE A 43 13.85 7.36 1.21
CA ILE A 43 14.06 8.78 1.55
C ILE A 43 12.75 9.47 1.97
N ARG A 44 11.59 8.93 1.57
CA ARG A 44 10.29 9.53 1.87
C ARG A 44 9.71 8.86 3.11
N PRO A 45 9.65 9.54 4.26
CA PRO A 45 9.02 8.97 5.44
C PRO A 45 7.51 8.99 5.25
N GLU A 46 6.94 7.88 4.79
CA GLU A 46 5.51 7.59 4.90
C GLU A 46 5.15 7.27 6.36
N GLY A 47 5.36 8.23 7.27
CA GLY A 47 4.92 8.13 8.67
C GLY A 47 5.94 8.59 9.72
N PHE A 48 7.24 8.33 9.53
CA PHE A 48 8.28 8.62 10.55
C PHE A 48 9.17 9.80 10.18
N LYS A 49 8.85 11.00 10.66
CA LYS A 49 9.51 12.26 10.31
C LYS A 49 10.73 12.58 11.18
N TYR A 50 11.69 11.67 11.31
CA TYR A 50 12.93 11.99 12.02
C TYR A 50 14.03 12.28 11.00
N TYR A 51 14.54 13.51 10.99
CA TYR A 51 15.72 13.91 10.24
C TYR A 51 16.56 14.87 11.08
N TRP A 52 17.86 14.90 10.82
CA TRP A 52 18.80 15.85 11.41
C TRP A 52 19.18 16.88 10.35
N HIS A 53 19.20 18.17 10.70
CA HIS A 53 19.71 19.22 9.82
C HIS A 53 20.42 20.31 10.62
N ASP A 54 21.31 21.04 9.94
CA ASP A 54 21.94 22.24 10.49
C ASP A 54 20.93 23.38 10.50
N LEU A 55 20.74 23.99 11.67
CA LEU A 55 19.79 25.09 11.89
C LEU A 55 20.18 26.38 11.18
N ARG A 56 21.42 26.47 10.66
CA ARG A 56 21.94 27.64 9.93
C ARG A 56 21.54 27.64 8.46
N ASP A 57 21.01 26.52 7.94
CA ASP A 57 20.66 26.38 6.53
C ASP A 57 19.14 26.54 6.30
N LYS A 58 18.76 27.30 5.28
CA LYS A 58 17.33 27.52 4.94
C LYS A 58 16.82 26.30 4.17
N HIS A 59 16.14 25.38 4.86
CA HIS A 59 15.71 24.14 4.23
C HIS A 59 14.42 24.29 3.39
N LEU A 60 14.53 23.99 2.10
CA LEU A 60 13.40 23.67 1.22
C LEU A 60 13.09 22.17 1.33
N LEU A 61 12.02 21.82 2.05
CA LEU A 61 11.45 20.47 2.00
C LEU A 61 10.91 20.21 0.59
N SER A 62 11.78 19.72 -0.30
CA SER A 62 11.38 19.27 -1.63
C SER A 62 10.42 18.08 -1.48
N ARG A 63 9.14 18.29 -1.78
CA ARG A 63 8.18 17.20 -1.98
C ARG A 63 8.57 16.45 -3.26
N ARG A 64 9.51 15.52 -3.16
CA ARG A 64 9.71 14.53 -4.22
C ARG A 64 8.56 13.54 -4.16
N GLN A 65 7.65 13.61 -5.14
CA GLN A 65 6.57 12.63 -5.28
C GLN A 65 7.10 11.31 -5.86
N PHE A 66 8.15 11.39 -6.69
CA PHE A 66 8.82 10.27 -7.36
C PHE A 66 10.30 10.62 -7.57
N GLY A 67 11.20 9.62 -7.58
CA GLY A 67 12.63 9.83 -7.88
C GLY A 67 13.60 9.71 -6.69
N GLY A 68 13.43 8.69 -5.86
CA GLY A 68 14.43 8.23 -4.89
C GLY A 68 14.46 6.70 -4.85
N ASP A 69 15.43 6.11 -4.16
CA ASP A 69 15.51 4.66 -3.99
C ASP A 69 14.25 4.16 -3.29
N SER A 70 13.48 3.36 -4.02
CA SER A 70 12.26 2.74 -3.52
C SER A 70 12.23 1.31 -4.00
N VAL A 71 11.74 0.43 -3.15
CA VAL A 71 11.65 -1.00 -3.44
C VAL A 71 10.18 -1.35 -3.58
N MET A 72 9.79 -1.81 -4.77
CA MET A 72 8.47 -2.40 -4.99
C MET A 72 8.53 -3.88 -4.65
N VAL A 73 7.58 -4.32 -3.83
CA VAL A 73 7.42 -5.74 -3.53
C VAL A 73 6.00 -6.17 -3.79
N TRP A 74 5.84 -7.46 -4.12
CA TRP A 74 4.57 -8.16 -4.11
C TRP A 74 4.66 -9.32 -3.13
N ALA A 75 3.58 -9.55 -2.39
CA ALA A 75 3.47 -10.70 -1.52
C ALA A 75 2.01 -11.12 -1.39
N ALA A 76 1.80 -12.38 -1.01
CA ALA A 76 0.49 -12.91 -0.69
C ALA A 76 0.51 -13.71 0.63
N PHE A 77 -0.63 -13.80 1.27
CA PHE A 77 -0.81 -14.59 2.50
C PHE A 77 -2.22 -15.16 2.60
N TYR A 78 -2.37 -16.20 3.41
CA TYR A 78 -3.62 -16.87 3.72
C TYR A 78 -3.56 -17.39 5.16
N ALA A 79 -4.63 -17.96 5.69
CA ALA A 79 -4.72 -18.26 7.13
C ALA A 79 -3.54 -19.07 7.73
N PRO A 80 -3.00 -20.11 7.09
CA PRO A 80 -1.90 -20.89 7.64
C PRO A 80 -0.50 -20.44 7.16
N GLY A 81 -0.37 -19.44 6.28
CA GLY A 81 0.94 -19.13 5.70
C GLY A 81 1.02 -17.90 4.81
N LYS A 82 2.23 -17.67 4.29
CA LYS A 82 2.56 -16.55 3.41
C LYS A 82 3.49 -16.99 2.30
N THR A 83 3.48 -16.26 1.19
CA THR A 83 4.43 -16.48 0.10
C THR A 83 5.79 -15.91 0.46
N ARG A 84 6.80 -16.27 -0.33
CA ARG A 84 8.04 -15.49 -0.41
C ARG A 84 7.69 -14.10 -0.96
N ILE A 85 8.40 -13.09 -0.49
CA ILE A 85 8.27 -11.73 -1.00
C ILE A 85 8.99 -11.68 -2.35
N ALA A 86 8.30 -11.20 -3.38
CA ALA A 86 8.88 -10.95 -4.69
C ALA A 86 9.32 -9.48 -4.76
N PHE A 87 10.59 -9.26 -5.05
CA PHE A 87 11.11 -7.93 -5.37
C PHE A 87 10.86 -7.66 -6.86
N ILE A 88 10.29 -6.50 -7.16
CA ILE A 88 9.92 -6.12 -8.52
C ILE A 88 10.84 -4.99 -8.95
N ASP A 89 11.61 -5.25 -10.00
CA ASP A 89 12.41 -4.23 -10.66
C ASP A 89 11.52 -3.43 -11.61
N GLY A 90 11.37 -2.14 -11.31
CA GLY A 90 10.55 -1.24 -12.11
C GLY A 90 9.04 -1.35 -11.83
N ARG A 91 8.23 -1.21 -12.89
CA ARG A 91 6.76 -1.19 -12.79
C ARG A 91 6.20 -2.56 -13.15
N MET A 92 5.39 -3.13 -12.27
CA MET A 92 4.65 -4.36 -12.59
C MET A 92 3.77 -4.16 -13.83
N ASN A 93 3.82 -5.13 -14.74
CA ASN A 93 3.00 -5.20 -15.93
C ASN A 93 2.27 -6.57 -15.98
N ALA A 94 1.35 -6.73 -16.93
CA ALA A 94 0.55 -7.94 -17.08
C ALA A 94 1.12 -8.91 -18.14
N SER A 95 2.34 -8.66 -18.62
CA SER A 95 2.94 -9.30 -19.80
C SER A 95 3.80 -10.51 -19.46
#